data_AF-A0A374P5N5-F1
#
_entry.id   AF-A0A374P5N5-F1
#
_cell.length_a   1.000
_cell.length_b   1.000
_cell.length_c   1.000
_cell.angle_alpha   90.00
_cell.angle_beta   90.00
_cell.angle_gamma   90.00
#
_symmetry.space_group_name_H-M   'P 1'
#
loop_
_entity.id
_entity.type
_entity.pdbx_description
1 polymer ?
#
loop_
_entity_poly.entity_id
_entity_poly.type
_entity_poly.pdbx_seq_one_letter_code
_entity_poly.pdbx_strand_id
1 'polypeptide(L)'
;MLACVLLIMIPLSLTACGGRANTSSSVYPNIDDADIPDILEKTVGTVGNTYFTSFGKSDNKDYRSYLAVTFENTTEDDYDELMEHYQSASTGTDEEGFLLFDWGRLHVNAEDDSILLNAYMK
;
A
#
# COMPACT_ATOMS: atom_id res chain seq x y z
N MET A 1 22.52 -56.02 33.36
CA MET A 1 21.07 -55.76 33.40
C MET A 1 20.87 -54.30 33.74
N LEU A 2 20.03 -53.60 32.95
CA LEU A 2 19.46 -52.25 33.12
C LEU A 2 20.48 -51.10 33.34
N ALA A 3 20.86 -50.35 32.31
CA ALA A 3 20.12 -49.23 31.69
C ALA A 3 19.89 -48.04 32.65
N CYS A 4 20.55 -46.92 32.37
CA CYS A 4 19.96 -45.56 32.35
C CYS A 4 21.02 -44.54 31.95
N VAL A 5 21.16 -44.34 30.64
CA VAL A 5 21.73 -43.13 30.04
C VAL A 5 20.72 -42.01 30.30
N LEU A 6 21.14 -40.95 31.00
CA LEU A 6 20.34 -39.72 31.13
C LEU A 6 21.17 -38.54 30.66
N LEU A 7 21.09 -38.33 29.34
CA LEU A 7 21.35 -37.08 28.64
C LEU A 7 20.36 -36.03 29.15
N ILE A 8 20.83 -35.06 29.95
CA ILE A 8 20.08 -33.83 30.20
C ILE A 8 20.54 -32.82 29.15
N MET A 9 19.94 -32.90 27.97
CA MET A 9 19.95 -31.79 27.02
C MET A 9 19.06 -30.68 27.59
N ILE A 10 19.68 -29.59 28.02
CA ILE A 10 18.96 -28.34 28.28
C ILE A 10 18.71 -27.72 26.90
N PRO A 11 17.45 -27.61 26.43
CA PRO A 11 17.21 -26.80 25.25
C PRO A 11 17.53 -25.34 25.61
N LEU A 12 18.43 -24.74 24.83
CA LEU A 12 18.61 -23.30 24.79
C LEU A 12 17.25 -22.67 24.47
N SER A 13 16.59 -22.10 25.47
CA SER A 13 15.52 -21.14 25.24
C SER A 13 16.16 -19.79 24.86
N LEU A 14 16.85 -19.76 23.72
CA LEU A 14 16.91 -18.54 22.94
C LEU A 14 15.49 -18.34 22.44
N THR A 15 14.73 -17.47 23.09
CA THR A 15 13.58 -16.84 22.44
C THR A 15 14.18 -16.04 21.29
N ALA A 16 14.37 -16.71 20.16
CA ALA A 16 14.44 -16.01 18.90
C ALA A 16 13.12 -15.26 18.82
N CYS A 17 13.17 -13.93 18.89
CA CYS A 17 12.24 -13.08 18.17
C CYS A 17 12.40 -13.41 16.68
N GLY A 18 11.93 -14.60 16.29
CA GLY A 18 11.79 -15.04 14.93
C GLY A 18 10.39 -14.65 14.49
N GLY A 19 10.33 -13.83 13.44
CA GLY A 19 9.09 -13.29 12.88
C GLY A 19 8.99 -11.81 13.25
N ARG A 20 9.41 -10.87 12.40
CA ARG A 20 9.09 -10.80 10.98
C ARG A 20 10.14 -9.93 10.30
N ALA A 21 11.23 -10.53 9.86
CA ALA A 21 11.95 -10.02 8.69
C ALA A 21 11.20 -10.52 7.44
N ASN A 22 9.92 -10.15 7.31
CA ASN A 22 9.38 -10.01 5.97
C ASN A 22 9.74 -8.60 5.58
N THR A 23 10.93 -8.47 5.00
CA THR A 23 11.16 -7.40 4.03
C THR A 23 10.28 -7.73 2.83
N SER A 24 8.96 -7.59 2.98
CA SER A 24 8.15 -7.24 1.81
C SER A 24 8.77 -5.93 1.35
N SER A 25 9.29 -5.90 0.14
CA SER A 25 9.70 -4.65 -0.49
C SER A 25 8.41 -3.88 -0.79
N SER A 26 7.79 -3.34 0.25
CA SER A 26 6.60 -2.51 0.15
C SER A 26 6.92 -1.39 -0.82
N VAL A 27 6.00 -1.14 -1.75
CA VAL A 27 6.10 -0.02 -2.69
C VAL A 27 6.18 1.31 -1.92
N TYR A 28 5.56 1.36 -0.74
CA TYR A 28 5.47 2.56 0.07
C TYR A 28 6.15 2.38 1.44
N PRO A 29 7.29 3.04 1.67
CA PRO A 29 8.05 2.83 2.90
C PRO A 29 7.22 3.27 4.12
N ASN A 30 7.18 2.42 5.14
CA ASN A 30 6.50 2.65 6.42
C ASN A 30 4.95 2.62 6.39
N ILE A 31 4.35 2.08 5.33
CA ILE A 31 2.93 1.72 5.30
C ILE A 31 2.82 0.19 5.24
N ASP A 32 1.84 -0.39 5.94
CA ASP A 32 1.57 -1.83 5.81
C ASP A 32 0.88 -2.07 4.46
N ASP A 33 1.42 -2.97 3.64
CA ASP A 33 0.82 -3.33 2.35
C ASP A 33 -0.63 -3.80 2.52
N ALA A 34 -0.97 -4.41 3.67
CA ALA A 34 -2.34 -4.84 3.97
C ALA A 34 -3.33 -3.67 4.12
N ASP A 35 -2.84 -2.45 4.34
CA ASP A 35 -3.66 -1.23 4.45
C ASP A 35 -3.86 -0.53 3.09
N ILE A 36 -3.22 -1.03 2.02
CA ILE A 36 -3.26 -0.44 0.67
C ILE A 36 -3.86 -1.46 -0.31
N PRO A 37 -4.90 -1.09 -1.08
CA PRO A 37 -5.41 -1.93 -2.15
C PRO A 37 -4.34 -2.27 -3.19
N ASP A 38 -4.19 -3.55 -3.55
CA ASP A 38 -3.19 -4.06 -4.51
C ASP A 38 -3.13 -3.25 -5.83
N ILE A 39 -4.27 -2.72 -6.28
CA ILE A 39 -4.33 -1.92 -7.51
C ILE A 39 -3.44 -0.68 -7.43
N LEU A 40 -3.26 -0.09 -6.24
CA LEU A 40 -2.44 1.09 -6.01
C LEU A 40 -0.94 0.77 -5.97
N GLU A 41 -0.52 -0.50 -5.95
CA GLU A 41 0.91 -0.89 -5.95
C GLU A 41 1.59 -0.64 -7.30
N LYS A 42 0.84 -0.29 -8.36
CA LYS A 42 1.40 0.06 -9.66
C LYS A 42 2.18 1.37 -9.58
N THR A 43 3.46 1.32 -9.91
CA THR A 43 4.34 2.49 -9.97
C THR A 43 4.74 2.84 -11.40
N VAL A 44 4.93 4.13 -11.66
CA VAL A 44 5.54 4.70 -12.87
C VAL A 44 6.61 5.72 -12.47
N GLY A 45 7.51 6.07 -13.39
CA GLY A 45 8.62 6.99 -13.10
C GLY A 45 9.40 6.61 -11.84
N THR A 46 9.61 7.60 -10.96
CA THR A 46 10.21 7.42 -9.62
C THR A 46 9.18 7.70 -8.54
N VAL A 47 9.05 6.80 -7.56
CA VAL A 47 8.21 7.06 -6.37
C VAL A 47 8.83 8.19 -5.55
N GLY A 48 8.15 9.33 -5.53
CA GLY A 48 8.52 10.51 -4.76
C GLY A 48 7.82 10.52 -3.40
N ASN A 49 7.26 11.68 -3.04
CA ASN A 49 6.62 11.85 -1.74
C ASN A 49 5.40 10.93 -1.57
N THR A 50 5.34 10.25 -0.43
CA THR A 50 4.21 9.41 -0.04
C THR A 50 3.69 9.86 1.32
N TYR A 51 2.39 10.06 1.42
CA TYR A 51 1.72 10.45 2.66
C TYR A 51 0.55 9.52 2.93
N PHE A 52 0.51 8.94 4.13
CA PHE A 52 -0.59 8.10 4.58
C PHE A 52 -1.10 8.57 5.93
N THR A 53 -2.42 8.59 6.07
CA THR A 53 -3.07 8.88 7.34
C THR A 53 -4.32 8.04 7.50
N SER A 54 -4.57 7.58 8.72
CA SER A 54 -5.83 6.97 9.09
C SER A 54 -6.67 8.00 9.83
N PHE A 55 -7.89 8.24 9.34
CA PHE A 55 -8.86 9.07 10.00
C PHE A 55 -9.38 8.32 11.24
N GLY A 56 -9.44 9.01 12.38
CA GLY A 56 -10.17 8.50 13.53
C GLY A 56 -11.65 8.27 13.16
N LYS A 57 -12.42 7.59 14.03
CA LYS A 57 -13.86 7.31 13.81
C LYS A 57 -14.72 8.58 13.58
N SER A 58 -14.18 9.79 13.71
CA SER A 58 -14.92 11.06 13.70
C SER A 58 -14.77 11.91 12.44
N ASP A 59 -13.73 11.73 11.64
CA ASP A 59 -13.29 12.81 10.73
C ASP A 59 -13.83 12.69 9.31
N ASN A 60 -14.16 11.48 8.86
CA ASN A 60 -14.87 11.24 7.62
C ASN A 60 -15.73 9.97 7.78
N LYS A 61 -17.05 10.07 7.53
CA LYS A 61 -17.97 8.92 7.75
C LYS A 61 -17.81 7.85 6.69
N ASP A 62 -17.33 8.22 5.52
CA ASP A 62 -17.31 7.36 4.34
C ASP A 62 -15.91 6.80 4.06
N TYR A 63 -14.85 7.38 4.66
CA TYR A 63 -13.46 6.96 4.46
C TYR A 63 -12.69 6.94 5.79
N ARG A 64 -11.88 5.91 5.99
CA ARG A 64 -11.10 5.65 7.20
C ARG A 64 -9.61 5.90 7.02
N SER A 65 -9.13 6.00 5.78
CA SER A 65 -7.74 6.34 5.49
C SER A 65 -7.59 7.10 4.19
N TYR A 66 -6.43 7.73 4.05
CA TYR A 66 -6.04 8.48 2.86
C TYR A 66 -4.57 8.22 2.54
N LEU A 67 -4.32 7.96 1.26
CA LEU A 67 -2.99 7.81 0.68
C LEU A 67 -2.82 8.86 -0.42
N ALA A 68 -1.73 9.62 -0.36
CA ALA A 68 -1.26 10.45 -1.44
C ALA A 68 0.13 10.00 -1.89
N VAL A 69 0.32 9.86 -3.20
CA VAL A 69 1.58 9.43 -3.80
C VAL A 69 1.91 10.38 -4.95
N THR A 70 3.13 10.90 -4.95
CA THR A 70 3.70 11.60 -6.10
C THR A 70 4.63 10.65 -6.84
N PHE A 71 4.37 10.44 -8.12
CA PHE A 71 5.35 9.87 -9.05
C PHE A 71 6.06 11.02 -9.77
N GLU A 72 7.38 11.02 -9.75
CA GLU A 72 8.25 12.04 -10.36
C GLU A 72 8.94 11.49 -11.61
N ASN A 73 9.38 12.38 -12.51
CA ASN A 73 10.01 12.02 -13.78
C ASN A 73 9.07 11.18 -14.65
N THR A 74 7.83 11.64 -14.79
CA THR A 74 6.76 10.92 -15.49
C THR A 74 6.40 11.61 -16.80
N THR A 75 6.03 10.79 -17.78
CA THR A 75 5.59 11.21 -19.11
C THR A 75 4.06 11.11 -19.26
N GLU A 76 3.54 11.58 -20.39
CA GLU A 76 2.14 11.38 -20.76
C GLU A 76 1.81 9.87 -20.91
N ASP A 77 2.73 9.07 -21.46
CA ASP A 77 2.57 7.62 -21.57
C ASP A 77 2.46 6.95 -20.18
N ASP A 78 3.21 7.43 -19.18
CA ASP A 78 3.11 6.93 -17.80
C ASP A 78 1.74 7.23 -17.17
N TYR A 79 1.16 8.40 -17.49
CA TYR A 79 -0.18 8.77 -17.04
C TYR A 79 -1.24 7.89 -17.70
N ASP A 80 -1.14 7.68 -19.01
CA ASP A 80 -2.06 6.83 -19.75
C ASP A 80 -2.00 5.38 -19.25
N GLU A 81 -0.80 4.86 -18.96
CA GLU A 81 -0.61 3.52 -18.38
C GLU A 81 -1.28 3.41 -17.00
N LEU A 82 -1.08 4.39 -16.11
CA LEU A 82 -1.76 4.42 -14.82
C LEU A 82 -3.28 4.52 -14.96
N MET A 83 -3.75 5.40 -15.83
CA MET A 83 -5.18 5.63 -16.03
C MET A 83 -5.87 4.38 -16.60
N GLU A 84 -5.26 3.70 -17.58
CA GLU A 84 -5.75 2.43 -18.12
C GLU A 84 -5.83 1.36 -17.03
N HIS A 85 -4.75 1.21 -16.24
CA HIS A 85 -4.70 0.26 -15.13
C HIS A 85 -5.84 0.50 -14.12
N TYR A 86 -6.04 1.75 -13.68
CA TYR A 86 -7.09 2.07 -12.70
C TYR A 86 -8.50 2.00 -13.27
N GLN A 87 -8.72 2.47 -14.49
CA GLN A 87 -10.04 2.41 -15.12
C GLN A 87 -10.50 0.98 -15.37
N SER A 88 -9.57 0.06 -15.67
CA SER A 88 -9.90 -1.34 -15.95
C SER A 88 -10.57 -2.07 -14.78
N ALA A 89 -10.30 -1.62 -13.54
CA ALA A 89 -10.87 -2.18 -12.31
C ALA A 89 -11.85 -1.22 -11.60
N SER A 90 -12.09 -0.04 -12.17
CA SER A 90 -13.05 0.92 -11.63
C SER A 90 -14.49 0.48 -11.90
N THR A 91 -15.38 0.79 -10.97
CA THR A 91 -16.84 0.58 -11.10
C THR A 91 -17.55 1.76 -11.75
N GLY A 92 -16.85 2.89 -11.92
CA GLY A 92 -17.39 4.11 -12.51
C GLY A 92 -16.61 5.35 -12.10
N THR A 93 -17.14 6.51 -12.46
CA THR A 93 -16.57 7.82 -12.11
C THR A 93 -17.64 8.68 -11.47
N ASP A 94 -17.31 9.42 -10.40
CA ASP A 94 -18.23 10.40 -9.82
C ASP A 94 -18.21 11.76 -10.57
N GLU A 95 -19.06 12.69 -10.15
CA GLU A 95 -19.18 14.02 -10.76
C GLU A 95 -17.90 14.87 -10.61
N GLU A 96 -17.03 14.53 -9.66
CA GLU A 96 -15.77 15.21 -9.38
C GLU A 96 -14.59 14.58 -10.15
N GLY A 97 -14.82 13.51 -10.92
CA GLY A 97 -13.79 12.82 -11.68
C GLY A 97 -13.04 11.73 -10.92
N PHE A 98 -13.49 11.34 -9.71
CA PHE A 98 -12.89 10.23 -8.99
C PHE A 98 -13.35 8.89 -9.59
N LEU A 99 -12.38 8.00 -9.81
CA LEU A 99 -12.64 6.60 -10.07
C LEU A 99 -13.15 5.93 -8.79
N LEU A 100 -14.20 5.12 -8.91
CA LEU A 100 -14.90 4.49 -7.79
C LEU A 100 -14.57 3.00 -7.69
N PHE A 101 -14.27 2.56 -6.49
CA PHE A 101 -13.92 1.16 -6.19
C PHE A 101 -14.68 0.66 -4.95
N ASP A 102 -14.73 -0.66 -4.80
CA ASP A 102 -15.31 -1.29 -3.60
C ASP A 102 -14.59 -0.81 -2.33
N TRP A 103 -13.26 -0.69 -2.40
CA TRP A 103 -12.40 -0.24 -1.31
C TRP A 103 -12.41 1.28 -1.07
N GLY A 104 -12.89 2.10 -2.01
CA GLY A 104 -12.75 3.56 -1.89
C GLY A 104 -12.92 4.35 -3.19
N ARG A 105 -12.24 5.50 -3.28
CA ARG A 105 -12.18 6.31 -4.50
C ARG A 105 -10.78 6.85 -4.76
N LEU A 106 -10.47 7.06 -6.03
CA LEU A 106 -9.14 7.44 -6.51
C LEU A 106 -9.24 8.64 -7.45
N HIS A 107 -8.34 9.60 -7.31
CA HIS A 107 -8.13 10.65 -8.30
C HIS A 107 -6.67 10.72 -8.68
N VAL A 108 -6.41 10.77 -9.98
CA VAL A 108 -5.07 10.82 -10.58
C VAL A 108 -4.97 12.14 -11.34
N ASN A 109 -3.99 12.96 -10.99
CA ASN A 109 -3.75 14.26 -11.63
C ASN A 109 -2.38 14.24 -12.27
N ALA A 110 -2.31 14.60 -13.56
CA ALA A 110 -1.05 14.89 -14.22
C ALA A 110 -0.63 16.33 -13.93
N GLU A 111 0.63 16.52 -13.58
CA GLU A 111 1.32 17.79 -13.38
C GLU A 111 2.57 17.81 -14.28
N ASP A 112 3.29 18.95 -14.34
CA ASP A 112 4.52 19.03 -15.11
C ASP A 112 5.57 18.04 -14.57
N ASP A 113 5.95 17.05 -15.38
CA ASP A 113 6.89 15.97 -15.08
C ASP A 113 6.56 15.14 -13.81
N SER A 114 5.28 15.13 -13.40
CA SER A 114 4.84 14.36 -12.22
C SER A 114 3.38 13.93 -12.30
N ILE A 115 3.02 12.88 -11.57
CA ILE A 115 1.64 12.39 -11.42
C ILE A 115 1.31 12.30 -9.93
N LEU A 116 0.20 12.92 -9.52
CA LEU A 116 -0.30 12.87 -8.15
C LEU A 116 -1.51 11.94 -8.05
N LEU A 117 -1.37 10.91 -7.24
CA LEU A 117 -2.41 9.97 -6.87
C LEU A 117 -2.98 10.32 -5.50
N ASN A 118 -4.30 10.44 -5.41
CA ASN A 118 -5.02 10.67 -4.16
C ASN A 118 -6.10 9.59 -3.98
N ALA A 119 -5.89 8.69 -3.00
CA ALA A 119 -6.79 7.60 -2.70
C ALA A 119 -7.46 7.79 -1.33
N TYR A 120 -8.77 7.71 -1.31
CA TYR A 120 -9.60 7.71 -0.10
C TYR A 120 -10.16 6.31 0.10
N MET A 121 -9.86 5.69 1.23
CA MET A 121 -10.12 4.27 1.49
C MET A 121 -11.10 4.10 2.67
N LYS A 122 -12.01 3.11 2.58
CA LYS A 122 -13.12 2.89 3.51
C LYS A 122 -12.75 2.18 4.81
#